data_AF-A0A4R1ML68-F1
#
_entry.id   AF-A0A4R1ML68-F1
#
_cell.length_a   1.000
_cell.length_b   1.000
_cell.length_c   1.000
_cell.angle_alpha   90.00
_cell.angle_beta   90.00
_cell.angle_gamma   90.00
#
_symmetry.space_group_name_H-M   'P 1'
#
loop_
_entity.id
_entity.type
_entity.pdbx_description
1 polymer ?
#
loop_
_entity_poly.entity_id
_entity_poly.type
_entity_poly.pdbx_seq_one_letter_code
_entity_poly.pdbx_strand_id
1 'polypeptide(L)'
;MKKKISKFKNSNTLKREFITPISVLFTTVTIIHSLMVVSGIDSPKQGVFAYIHLLTRFVLIFLIVSSTGLSKLLKKSAGNKVIVYVIPYIITLGLMLLFVFVKGFKVDLHPDAYIDISMSFTAMYIIYLLIKEKVLTQIISKLKKENP
;
A
#
# COMPACT_ATOMS: atom_id res chain seq x y z
N MET A 1 16.42 -18.70 22.28
CA MET A 1 15.16 -17.95 22.00
C MET A 1 15.29 -16.41 22.05
N LYS A 2 16.12 -15.81 22.91
CA LYS A 2 16.24 -14.34 23.07
C LYS A 2 16.77 -13.56 21.84
N LYS A 3 17.63 -14.15 21.00
CA LYS A 3 18.19 -13.49 19.78
C LYS A 3 17.17 -13.22 18.66
N LYS A 4 16.02 -13.90 18.64
CA LYS A 4 14.98 -13.72 17.61
C LYS A 4 14.05 -12.53 17.90
N ILE A 5 13.95 -12.12 19.17
CA ILE A 5 13.10 -11.01 19.63
C ILE A 5 13.80 -9.65 19.44
N SER A 6 15.14 -9.60 19.39
CA SER A 6 15.88 -8.33 19.19
C SER A 6 15.81 -7.78 17.77
N LYS A 7 15.39 -8.59 16.78
CA LYS A 7 15.34 -8.15 15.37
C LYS A 7 14.17 -7.21 15.07
N PHE A 8 13.19 -7.12 15.96
CA PHE A 8 12.03 -6.22 15.85
C PHE A 8 12.26 -4.84 16.51
N LYS A 9 13.43 -4.60 17.12
CA LYS A 9 13.74 -3.39 17.88
C LYS A 9 14.76 -2.47 17.17
N ASN A 10 14.86 -2.54 15.84
CA ASN A 10 15.69 -1.64 15.06
C ASN A 10 14.81 -0.64 14.31
N SER A 11 14.80 0.62 14.77
CA SER A 11 14.04 1.73 14.17
C SER A 11 14.34 1.90 12.67
N ASN A 12 15.55 1.53 12.23
CA ASN A 12 15.97 1.59 10.85
C ASN A 12 15.25 0.58 9.94
N THR A 13 14.84 -0.58 10.46
CA THR A 13 14.09 -1.59 9.69
C THR A 13 12.66 -1.14 9.48
N LEU A 14 11.99 -0.64 10.54
CA LEU A 14 10.63 -0.09 10.42
C LEU A 14 10.58 1.08 9.43
N LYS A 15 11.57 1.97 9.49
CA LYS A 15 11.70 3.10 8.56
C LYS A 15 11.78 2.62 7.11
N ARG A 16 12.69 1.71 6.80
CA ARG A 16 12.92 1.23 5.42
C ARG A 16 11.77 0.37 4.87
N GLU A 17 11.16 -0.45 5.71
CA GLU A 17 10.15 -1.42 5.24
C GLU A 17 8.74 -0.83 5.17
N PHE A 18 8.40 0.15 6.01
CA PHE A 18 7.05 0.69 6.11
C PHE A 18 7.00 2.20 5.87
N ILE A 19 7.73 2.99 6.66
CA ILE A 19 7.60 4.46 6.63
C ILE A 19 8.02 5.03 5.28
N THR A 20 9.21 4.68 4.79
CA THR A 20 9.73 5.21 3.52
C THR A 20 8.80 4.86 2.33
N PRO A 21 8.36 3.61 2.14
CA PRO A 21 7.39 3.29 1.09
C PRO A 21 6.08 4.06 1.21
N ILE A 22 5.51 4.18 2.41
CA ILE A 22 4.27 4.93 2.63
C ILE A 22 4.45 6.40 2.24
N SER A 23 5.52 7.04 2.73
CA SER A 23 5.79 8.46 2.44
C SER A 23 6.00 8.71 0.95
N VAL A 24 6.79 7.86 0.28
CA VAL A 24 7.06 8.00 -1.16
C VAL A 24 5.77 7.82 -1.97
N LEU A 25 5.04 6.72 -1.76
CA LEU A 25 3.81 6.44 -2.50
C LEU A 25 2.75 7.51 -2.27
N PHE A 26 2.57 7.93 -1.01
CA PHE A 26 1.59 8.95 -0.67
C PHE A 26 1.93 10.29 -1.32
N THR A 27 3.20 10.69 -1.27
CA THR A 27 3.69 11.91 -1.93
C THR A 27 3.50 11.83 -3.44
N THR A 28 3.89 10.72 -4.07
CA THR A 28 3.75 10.53 -5.51
C THR A 28 2.29 10.61 -5.97
N VAL A 29 1.38 9.86 -5.32
CA VAL A 29 -0.05 9.88 -5.67
C VAL A 29 -0.65 11.27 -5.43
N THR A 30 -0.22 11.96 -4.38
CA THR A 30 -0.70 13.32 -4.09
C THR A 30 -0.22 14.33 -5.13
N ILE A 31 1.05 14.26 -5.55
CA ILE A 31 1.59 15.11 -6.62
C ILE A 31 0.87 14.85 -7.94
N ILE A 32 0.69 13.59 -8.33
CA ILE A 32 -0.06 13.23 -9.55
C ILE A 32 -1.46 13.82 -9.50
N HIS A 33 -2.14 13.70 -8.36
CA HIS A 33 -3.46 14.26 -8.21
C HIS A 33 -3.49 15.79 -8.27
N SER A 34 -2.52 16.46 -7.65
CA SER A 34 -2.38 17.91 -7.75
C SER A 34 -2.16 18.35 -9.21
N LEU A 35 -1.36 17.60 -9.98
CA LEU A 35 -1.17 17.86 -11.41
C LEU A 35 -2.46 17.68 -12.20
N MET A 36 -3.25 16.63 -11.91
CA MET A 36 -4.56 16.40 -12.55
C MET A 36 -5.55 17.53 -12.26
N VAL A 37 -5.53 18.10 -11.05
CA VAL A 37 -6.39 19.22 -10.68
C VAL A 37 -5.93 20.50 -11.39
N VAL A 38 -4.63 20.79 -11.41
CA VAL A 38 -4.08 21.98 -12.08
C VAL A 38 -4.28 21.93 -13.60
N SER A 39 -4.24 20.74 -14.21
CA SER A 39 -4.49 20.56 -15.64
C SER A 39 -5.97 20.49 -16.01
N GLY A 40 -6.88 20.57 -15.04
CA GLY A 40 -8.33 20.50 -15.27
C GLY A 40 -8.87 19.10 -15.59
N ILE A 41 -8.06 18.05 -15.47
CA ILE A 41 -8.47 16.65 -15.66
C ILE A 41 -9.40 16.20 -14.52
N ASP A 42 -9.19 16.72 -13.32
CA ASP A 42 -10.00 16.40 -12.14
C ASP A 42 -10.41 17.68 -11.39
N SER A 43 -11.55 17.62 -10.71
CA SER A 43 -12.08 18.76 -9.96
C SER A 43 -11.38 18.91 -8.59
N PRO A 44 -11.13 20.14 -8.11
CA PRO A 44 -10.57 20.35 -6.78
C PRO A 44 -11.57 19.89 -5.72
N LYS A 45 -11.10 19.05 -4.79
CA LYS A 45 -11.85 18.66 -3.61
C LYS A 45 -11.76 19.80 -2.60
N GLN A 46 -12.88 20.29 -2.08
CA GLN A 46 -12.93 21.45 -1.18
C GLN A 46 -13.41 21.09 0.23
N GLY A 47 -13.02 21.91 1.21
CA GLY A 47 -13.46 21.78 2.60
C GLY A 47 -13.18 20.39 3.21
N VAL A 48 -14.15 19.88 3.98
CA VAL A 48 -14.06 18.58 4.67
C VAL A 48 -13.80 17.43 3.70
N PHE A 49 -14.34 17.49 2.47
CA PHE A 49 -14.18 16.44 1.46
C PHE A 49 -12.71 16.25 1.04
N ALA A 50 -11.92 17.32 1.00
CA ALA A 50 -10.49 17.26 0.70
C ALA A 50 -9.72 16.45 1.75
N TYR A 51 -9.97 16.71 3.04
CA TYR A 51 -9.33 16.01 4.15
C TYR A 51 -9.73 14.54 4.21
N ILE A 52 -11.03 14.25 4.01
CA ILE A 52 -11.54 12.88 3.95
C ILE A 52 -10.88 12.11 2.81
N HIS A 53 -10.71 12.73 1.63
CA HIS A 53 -10.07 12.13 0.48
C HIS A 53 -8.60 11.81 0.71
N LEU A 54 -7.84 12.76 1.27
CA LEU A 54 -6.44 12.57 1.66
C LEU A 54 -6.29 11.45 2.70
N LEU A 55 -7.17 11.41 3.69
CA LEU A 55 -7.17 10.35 4.71
C LEU A 55 -7.48 8.98 4.09
N THR A 56 -8.47 8.88 3.20
CA THR A 56 -8.78 7.64 2.48
C THR A 56 -7.59 7.15 1.66
N ARG A 57 -6.86 8.04 0.98
CA ARG A 57 -5.63 7.70 0.25
C ARG A 57 -4.52 7.21 1.18
N PHE A 58 -4.35 7.87 2.32
CA PHE A 58 -3.37 7.43 3.31
C PHE A 58 -3.69 6.02 3.80
N VAL A 59 -4.94 5.73 4.16
CA VAL A 59 -5.40 4.40 4.59
C VAL A 59 -5.16 3.35 3.50
N LEU A 60 -5.50 3.66 2.25
CA LEU A 60 -5.26 2.78 1.10
C LEU A 60 -3.77 2.40 1.00
N ILE A 61 -2.87 3.39 1.02
CA ILE A 61 -1.42 3.14 0.88
C ILE A 61 -0.86 2.41 2.11
N PHE A 62 -1.33 2.78 3.30
CA PHE A 62 -0.95 2.10 4.53
C PHE A 62 -1.30 0.61 4.50
N LEU A 63 -2.51 0.25 4.05
CA LEU A 63 -2.94 -1.13 3.92
C LEU A 63 -2.12 -1.89 2.87
N ILE A 64 -1.85 -1.27 1.71
CA ILE A 64 -1.02 -1.87 0.66
C ILE A 64 0.40 -2.17 1.17
N VAL A 65 1.05 -1.23 1.87
CA VAL A 65 2.40 -1.46 2.39
C VAL A 65 2.38 -2.48 3.53
N SER A 66 1.35 -2.45 4.39
CA SER A 66 1.17 -3.41 5.49
C SER A 66 0.97 -4.84 5.00
N SER A 67 0.40 -5.03 3.81
CA SER A 67 0.26 -6.34 3.17
C SER A 67 1.61 -7.08 3.05
N THR A 68 2.73 -6.35 2.96
CA THR A 68 4.06 -6.96 2.85
C THR A 68 4.54 -7.62 4.12
N GLY A 69 4.15 -7.09 5.28
CA GLY A 69 4.38 -7.73 6.57
C GLY A 69 3.66 -9.07 6.61
N LEU A 70 2.40 -9.09 6.16
CA LEU A 70 1.58 -10.29 6.08
C LEU A 70 2.14 -11.30 5.06
N SER A 71 2.58 -10.86 3.87
CA SER A 71 3.27 -11.71 2.89
C SER A 71 4.52 -12.36 3.48
N LYS A 72 5.32 -11.64 4.28
CA LYS A 72 6.51 -12.21 4.94
C LYS A 72 6.14 -13.31 5.94
N LEU A 73 5.07 -13.10 6.71
CA LEU A 73 4.54 -14.11 7.64
C LEU A 73 4.08 -15.37 6.90
N LEU A 74 3.32 -15.18 5.81
CA LEU A 74 2.83 -16.30 5.00
C LEU A 74 3.94 -17.02 4.25
N LYS A 75 4.96 -16.31 3.76
CA LYS A 75 6.11 -16.93 3.08
C LYS A 75 6.87 -17.88 3.99
N LYS A 76 6.92 -17.58 5.29
CA LYS A 76 7.51 -18.45 6.30
C LYS A 76 6.66 -19.72 6.55
N SER A 77 5.35 -19.66 6.32
CA SER A 77 4.41 -20.73 6.69
C SER A 77 3.97 -21.62 5.53
N ALA A 78 3.69 -21.06 4.35
CA ALA A 78 2.95 -21.76 3.28
C ALA A 78 3.79 -22.12 2.04
N GLY A 79 4.94 -21.47 1.83
CA GLY A 79 5.86 -21.74 0.70
C GLY A 79 5.35 -21.40 -0.72
N ASN A 80 4.04 -21.45 -0.97
CA ASN A 80 3.44 -21.18 -2.27
C ASN A 80 3.37 -19.66 -2.56
N LYS A 81 3.96 -19.25 -3.69
CA LYS A 81 4.01 -17.85 -4.14
C LYS A 81 2.62 -17.23 -4.33
N VAL A 82 1.64 -17.99 -4.82
CA VAL A 82 0.27 -17.49 -5.05
C VAL A 82 -0.36 -17.09 -3.72
N ILE A 83 -0.28 -17.97 -2.72
CA ILE A 83 -0.81 -17.74 -1.37
C ILE A 83 -0.18 -16.51 -0.72
N VAL A 84 1.14 -16.33 -0.89
CA VAL A 84 1.92 -15.22 -0.31
C VAL A 84 1.49 -13.84 -0.82
N TYR A 85 0.92 -13.74 -2.02
CA TYR A 85 0.51 -12.46 -2.62
C TYR A 85 -1.01 -12.27 -2.69
N VAL A 86 -1.77 -13.35 -2.91
CA VAL A 86 -3.22 -13.29 -3.05
C VAL A 86 -3.92 -13.15 -1.70
N ILE A 87 -3.49 -13.89 -0.67
CA ILE A 87 -4.13 -13.79 0.65
C ILE A 87 -3.98 -12.39 1.27
N PRO A 88 -2.77 -11.77 1.27
CA PRO A 88 -2.63 -10.42 1.80
C PRO A 88 -3.45 -9.40 1.02
N TYR A 89 -3.57 -9.55 -0.30
CA TYR A 89 -4.44 -8.71 -1.12
C TYR A 89 -5.91 -8.81 -0.71
N ILE A 90 -6.45 -10.04 -0.60
CA ILE A 90 -7.86 -10.26 -0.21
C ILE A 90 -8.13 -9.66 1.16
N ILE A 91 -7.23 -9.87 2.12
CA ILE A 91 -7.38 -9.35 3.49
C ILE A 91 -7.35 -7.82 3.49
N THR A 92 -6.38 -7.20 2.83
CA THR A 92 -6.25 -5.74 2.87
C THR A 92 -7.31 -5.02 2.03
N LEU A 93 -7.75 -5.62 0.92
CA LEU A 93 -8.92 -5.14 0.17
C LEU A 93 -10.19 -5.26 1.02
N GLY A 94 -10.40 -6.38 1.70
CA GLY A 94 -11.53 -6.55 2.61
C GLY A 94 -11.55 -5.51 3.73
N LEU A 95 -10.39 -5.20 4.31
CA LEU A 95 -10.26 -4.11 5.30
C LEU A 95 -10.57 -2.74 4.69
N MET A 96 -10.17 -2.49 3.44
CA MET A 96 -10.48 -1.24 2.76
C MET A 96 -11.99 -1.10 2.47
N LEU A 97 -12.64 -2.19 2.04
CA LEU A 97 -14.08 -2.22 1.83
C LEU A 97 -14.85 -2.05 3.14
N LEU A 98 -14.38 -2.66 4.23
CA LEU A 98 -14.94 -2.45 5.56
C LEU A 98 -14.78 -0.99 6.01
N PHE A 99 -13.64 -0.35 5.72
CA PHE A 99 -13.42 1.06 6.00
C PHE A 99 -14.41 1.96 5.25
N VAL A 100 -14.66 1.68 3.97
CA VAL A 100 -15.67 2.40 3.16
C VAL A 100 -17.08 2.14 3.68
N PHE A 101 -17.40 0.90 4.04
CA PHE A 101 -18.68 0.53 4.63
C PHE A 101 -18.97 1.31 5.92
N VAL A 102 -17.99 1.37 6.84
CA VAL A 102 -18.14 2.14 8.09
C VAL A 102 -18.32 3.64 7.82
N LYS A 103 -17.69 4.17 6.77
CA LYS A 103 -17.90 5.57 6.34
C LYS A 103 -19.32 5.82 5.83
N GLY A 104 -19.95 4.83 5.21
CA GLY A 104 -21.33 4.93 4.71
C GLY A 104 -22.38 5.23 5.77
N PHE A 105 -22.11 4.97 7.04
CA PHE A 105 -23.01 5.36 8.14
C PHE A 105 -22.99 6.85 8.46
N LYS A 106 -21.96 7.59 8.03
CA LYS A 106 -21.75 9.00 8.41
C LYS A 106 -21.75 9.96 7.22
N VAL A 107 -21.53 9.46 6.01
CA VAL A 107 -21.42 10.27 4.80
C VAL A 107 -22.10 9.51 3.67
N ASP A 108 -22.87 10.23 2.86
CA ASP A 108 -23.43 9.70 1.64
C ASP A 108 -22.31 9.25 0.70
N LEU A 109 -22.24 7.94 0.47
CA LEU A 109 -21.31 7.33 -0.47
C LEU A 109 -21.85 7.49 -1.88
N HIS A 110 -20.96 7.76 -2.82
CA HIS A 110 -21.29 7.65 -4.23
C HIS A 110 -21.75 6.20 -4.53
N PRO A 111 -22.74 5.98 -5.43
CA PRO A 111 -23.18 4.64 -5.80
C PRO A 111 -22.03 3.70 -6.19
N ASP A 112 -21.04 4.25 -6.90
CA ASP A 112 -19.86 3.52 -7.38
C ASP A 112 -18.68 3.53 -6.40
N ALA A 113 -18.82 4.03 -5.16
CA ALA A 113 -17.70 4.20 -4.23
C ALA A 113 -16.95 2.90 -3.94
N TYR A 114 -17.66 1.77 -3.88
CA TYR A 114 -17.06 0.44 -3.66
C TYR A 114 -16.28 -0.04 -4.88
N ILE A 115 -16.76 0.24 -6.10
CA ILE A 115 -16.10 -0.13 -7.34
C ILE A 115 -14.85 0.73 -7.53
N ASP A 116 -14.99 2.05 -7.36
CA ASP A 116 -13.90 3.02 -7.47
C ASP A 116 -12.75 2.70 -6.51
N ILE A 117 -13.07 2.46 -5.23
CA ILE A 117 -12.03 2.13 -4.26
C ILE A 117 -11.37 0.79 -4.54
N SER A 118 -12.14 -0.21 -5.00
CA SER A 118 -11.60 -1.54 -5.32
C SER A 118 -10.64 -1.48 -6.50
N MET A 119 -11.00 -0.75 -7.57
CA MET A 119 -10.14 -0.58 -8.74
C MET A 119 -8.88 0.21 -8.37
N SER A 120 -9.02 1.32 -7.64
CA SER A 120 -7.90 2.12 -7.16
C SER A 120 -6.96 1.32 -6.26
N PHE A 121 -7.51 0.52 -5.34
CA PHE A 121 -6.73 -0.34 -4.45
C PHE A 121 -5.97 -1.40 -5.25
N THR A 122 -6.65 -2.09 -6.16
CA THR A 122 -6.08 -3.16 -6.98
C THR A 122 -4.95 -2.63 -7.87
N ALA A 123 -5.19 -1.52 -8.57
CA ALA A 123 -4.19 -0.90 -9.43
C ALA A 123 -2.93 -0.53 -8.63
N MET A 124 -3.09 0.14 -7.48
CA MET A 124 -1.96 0.52 -6.64
C MET A 124 -1.24 -0.68 -6.02
N TYR A 125 -1.97 -1.73 -5.65
CA TYR A 125 -1.39 -2.96 -5.13
C TYR A 125 -0.50 -3.64 -6.18
N ILE A 126 -0.97 -3.75 -7.43
CA ILE A 126 -0.20 -4.31 -8.55
C ILE A 126 1.04 -3.46 -8.83
N ILE A 127 0.89 -2.13 -8.94
CA ILE A 127 2.02 -1.22 -9.17
C ILE A 127 3.08 -1.39 -8.08
N TYR A 128 2.64 -1.44 -6.82
CA TYR A 128 3.54 -1.61 -5.69
C TYR A 128 4.28 -2.96 -5.72
N LEU A 129 3.59 -4.06 -6.07
CA LEU A 129 4.23 -5.37 -6.27
C LEU A 129 5.29 -5.31 -7.38
N LEU A 130 4.98 -4.69 -8.52
CA LEU A 130 5.91 -4.56 -9.64
C LEU A 130 7.15 -3.76 -9.27
N ILE A 131 6.99 -2.64 -8.57
CA ILE A 131 8.12 -1.84 -8.07
C ILE A 131 8.99 -2.69 -7.15
N LYS A 132 8.37 -3.43 -6.23
CA LYS A 132 9.09 -4.25 -5.25
C LYS A 132 9.84 -5.42 -5.88
N GLU A 133 9.23 -6.15 -6.82
CA GLU A 133 9.87 -7.25 -7.55
C GLU A 133 11.05 -6.74 -8.41
N LYS A 134 10.90 -5.61 -9.10
CA LYS A 134 11.99 -4.98 -9.86
C LYS A 134 13.16 -4.57 -8.97
N VAL A 135 12.89 -3.90 -7.85
CA VAL A 135 13.92 -3.48 -6.88
C VAL A 135 14.63 -4.70 -6.30
N LEU A 136 13.90 -5.75 -5.94
CA LEU A 136 14.48 -6.99 -5.42
C LEU A 136 15.43 -7.63 -6.44
N THR A 137 15.02 -7.70 -7.71
CA THR A 137 15.82 -8.26 -8.80
C THR A 137 17.12 -7.47 -9.02
N GLN A 138 17.07 -6.13 -8.95
CA GLN A 138 18.24 -5.27 -9.07
C GLN A 138 19.24 -5.41 -7.92
N ILE A 139 18.75 -5.62 -6.70
CA ILE A 139 19.61 -5.84 -5.53
C ILE A 139 20.32 -7.19 -5.65
N ILE A 140 19.59 -8.24 -6.04
CA ILE A 140 20.16 -9.60 -6.21
C ILE A 140 21.24 -9.61 -7.29
N SER A 141 21.02 -8.93 -8.42
CA SER A 141 22.00 -8.87 -9.49
C SER A 141 23.27 -8.11 -9.10
N LYS A 142 23.17 -7.03 -8.30
CA LYS A 142 24.33 -6.33 -7.74
C LYS A 142 25.12 -7.21 -6.76
N LEU A 143 24.44 -7.89 -5.83
CA LEU A 143 25.09 -8.75 -4.83
C LEU A 143 25.83 -9.93 -5.46
N LYS A 144 25.32 -10.50 -6.56
CA LYS A 144 25.99 -11.56 -7.32
C LYS A 144 27.23 -11.06 -8.08
N LYS A 145 27.29 -9.76 -8.39
CA LYS A 145 28.43 -9.13 -9.08
C LYS A 145 29.57 -8.77 -8.11
N GLU A 146 29.26 -8.59 -6.83
CA GLU A 146 30.23 -8.27 -5.76
C GLU A 146 30.80 -9.51 -5.05
N ASN A 147 30.24 -10.72 -5.28
CA ASN A 147 30.79 -12.00 -4.83
C ASN A 147 30.97 -12.95 -6.02
N PRO A 148 32.03 -12.79 -6.84
CA PRO A 148 32.38 -13.76 -7.89
C PRO A 148 32.81 -15.11 -7.32
#